data_AF-A0A944N4X9-F1
#
_entry.id   AF-A0A944N4X9-F1
#
_cell.length_a   1.000
_cell.length_b   1.000
_cell.length_c   1.000
_cell.angle_alpha   90.00
_cell.angle_beta   90.00
_cell.angle_gamma   90.00
#
_symmetry.space_group_name_H-M   'P 1'
#
loop_
_entity.id
_entity.type
_entity.pdbx_description
1 polymer ?
#
loop_
_entity_poly.entity_id
_entity_poly.type
_entity_poly.pdbx_seq_one_letter_code
_entity_poly.pdbx_strand_id
1 'polypeptide(L)' 'NQTNRTLVENNWSFAEGCSTTQQELMLDPQTSGGLLVAVPEAQTQPILKALHDAGVTASAQIGSVSNFSESKLCFS' A
#
# COMPACT_ATOMS: atom_id res chain seq x y z
N ASN A 1 -15.84 8.41 4.73
CA ASN A 1 -14.75 8.63 5.70
C ASN A 1 -14.09 10.00 5.45
N GLN A 2 -14.78 11.09 5.82
CA GLN A 2 -14.39 12.47 5.46
C GLN A 2 -13.06 12.88 6.11
N THR A 3 -12.89 12.54 7.39
CA THR A 3 -11.69 12.87 8.16
C THR A 3 -10.43 12.21 7.59
N ASN A 4 -10.48 10.92 7.28
CA ASN A 4 -9.34 10.23 6.67
C ASN A 4 -9.01 10.82 5.30
N ARG A 5 -10.03 11.15 4.50
CA ARG A 5 -9.84 11.79 3.18
C ARG A 5 -9.07 13.11 3.31
N THR A 6 -9.50 14.02 4.18
CA THR A 6 -8.81 15.31 4.37
C THR A 6 -7.37 15.17 4.85
N LEU A 7 -7.05 14.13 5.64
CA LEU A 7 -5.67 13.88 6.09
C LEU A 7 -4.73 13.46 4.96
N VAL A 8 -5.22 12.68 4.00
CA VAL A 8 -4.38 12.09 2.95
C VAL A 8 -4.49 12.78 1.60
N GLU A 9 -5.48 13.66 1.39
CA GLU A 9 -5.78 14.27 0.09
C GLU A 9 -4.59 14.97 -0.58
N ASN A 10 -3.71 15.58 0.22
CA ASN A 10 -2.52 16.28 -0.28
C ASN A 10 -1.27 15.39 -0.38
N ASN A 11 -1.38 14.10 -0.04
CA ASN A 11 -0.25 13.19 0.04
C ASN A 11 -0.40 11.96 -0.88
N TRP A 12 -1.51 11.85 -1.61
CA TRP A 12 -1.77 10.71 -2.48
C TRP A 12 -2.24 11.13 -3.88
N SER A 13 -2.10 10.23 -4.84
CA SER A 13 -2.61 10.37 -6.19
C SER A 13 -3.14 9.04 -6.70
N PHE A 14 -4.09 9.09 -7.63
CA PHE A 14 -4.64 7.92 -8.29
C PHE A 14 -4.45 8.04 -9.81
N ALA A 15 -4.22 6.92 -10.49
CA ALA A 15 -4.21 6.87 -11.94
C ALA A 15 -5.57 7.29 -12.53
N GLU A 16 -5.54 7.87 -13.73
CA GLU A 16 -6.75 8.20 -14.48
C GLU A 16 -7.64 6.96 -14.64
N GLY A 17 -8.94 7.13 -14.36
CA GLY A 17 -9.93 6.06 -14.42
C GLY A 17 -10.17 5.30 -13.12
N CYS A 18 -9.45 5.60 -12.02
CA CYS A 18 -9.75 5.02 -10.71
C CYS A 18 -11.11 5.52 -10.18
N SER A 19 -12.05 4.60 -9.97
CA SER A 19 -13.40 4.94 -9.49
C SER A 19 -13.40 5.48 -8.06
N THR A 20 -14.38 6.30 -7.72
CA THR A 20 -14.55 6.80 -6.34
C THR A 20 -14.62 5.67 -5.32
N THR A 21 -15.27 4.55 -5.66
CA THR A 21 -15.35 3.36 -4.81
C THR A 21 -13.97 2.75 -4.55
N GLN A 22 -13.10 2.66 -5.55
CA GLN A 22 -11.72 2.18 -5.36
C GLN A 22 -10.91 3.13 -4.47
N GLN A 23 -11.09 4.44 -4.62
CA GLN A 23 -10.45 5.42 -3.75
C GLN A 23 -10.95 5.33 -2.30
N GLU A 24 -12.23 5.06 -2.10
CA GLU A 24 -12.82 4.90 -0.76
C GLU A 24 -12.32 3.66 -0.03
N LEU A 25 -12.04 2.56 -0.75
CA LEU A 25 -11.41 1.37 -0.17
C LEU A 25 -10.06 1.69 0.49
N MET A 26 -9.29 2.63 -0.07
CA MET A 26 -7.99 3.04 0.50
C MET A 26 -8.13 3.84 1.80
N LEU A 27 -9.34 4.25 2.17
CA LEU A 27 -9.64 5.00 3.39
C LEU A 27 -10.34 4.14 4.44
N ASP A 28 -10.50 2.84 4.20
CA ASP A 28 -11.21 1.95 5.11
C ASP A 28 -10.42 1.80 6.42
N PRO A 29 -11.03 2.10 7.59
CA PRO A 29 -10.36 1.94 8.87
C PRO A 29 -10.10 0.47 9.14
N GLN A 30 -8.82 0.09 9.25
CA GLN A 30 -8.44 -1.29 9.56
C GLN A 30 -8.51 -1.55 11.07
N THR A 31 -9.26 -2.58 11.47
CA THR A 31 -9.20 -3.16 12.82
C THR A 31 -8.35 -4.42 12.77
N SER A 32 -7.32 -4.51 13.62
CA SER A 32 -6.36 -5.63 13.61
C SER A 32 -5.72 -5.90 12.24
N GLY A 33 -5.30 -4.83 11.56
CA GLY A 33 -4.66 -4.91 10.25
C GLY A 33 -3.34 -5.67 10.23
N GLY A 34 -2.79 -5.88 9.04
CA GLY A 34 -1.49 -6.52 8.84
C GLY A 34 -0.30 -5.59 9.07
N LEU A 35 0.91 -6.12 8.86
CA LEU A 35 2.14 -5.35 8.87
C LEU A 35 2.51 -4.89 7.45
N LEU A 36 2.86 -3.62 7.31
CA LEU A 36 3.43 -3.06 6.07
C LEU A 36 4.93 -2.78 6.28
N VAL A 37 5.78 -3.31 5.41
CA VAL A 37 7.25 -3.19 5.51
C VAL A 37 7.84 -2.81 4.16
N ALA A 38 8.84 -1.92 4.16
CA ALA A 38 9.69 -1.65 3.00
C ALA A 38 11.02 -2.40 3.15
N VAL A 39 11.45 -3.08 2.08
CA VAL A 39 12.70 -3.86 2.05
C VAL A 39 13.47 -3.53 0.77
N PRO A 40 14.80 -3.76 0.74
CA PRO A 40 15.56 -3.67 -0.51
C PRO A 40 14.97 -4.59 -1.57
N GLU A 41 14.88 -4.13 -2.82
CA GLU A 41 14.23 -4.85 -3.92
C GLU A 41 14.76 -6.28 -4.11
N ALA A 42 16.09 -6.45 -4.01
CA ALA A 42 16.75 -7.75 -4.11
C ALA A 42 16.32 -8.76 -3.02
N GLN A 43 15.74 -8.28 -1.91
CA GLN A 43 15.30 -9.12 -0.80
C GLN A 43 13.79 -9.44 -0.85
N THR A 44 13.02 -8.80 -1.71
CA THR A 44 11.56 -8.96 -1.75
C THR A 44 11.14 -10.42 -1.94
N GLN A 45 11.67 -11.10 -2.97
CA GLN A 45 11.33 -12.49 -3.26
C GLN A 45 11.83 -13.46 -2.19
N PRO A 46 13.09 -13.37 -1.71
CA PRO A 46 13.56 -14.17 -0.56
C PRO A 46 12.69 -14.02 0.69
N ILE A 47 12.29 -12.81 1.05
CA ILE A 47 11.49 -12.54 2.25
C ILE A 47 10.07 -13.10 2.10
N LEU A 48 9.42 -12.87 0.96
CA LEU A 48 8.10 -13.45 0.69
C LEU A 48 8.12 -14.97 0.78
N LYS A 49 9.14 -15.60 0.17
CA LYS A 49 9.32 -17.05 0.28
C LYS A 49 9.47 -17.49 1.74
N ALA A 50 10.32 -16.82 2.53
CA ALA A 50 10.52 -17.17 3.94
C ALA A 50 9.24 -17.00 4.77
N LEU A 51 8.45 -15.96 4.51
CA LEU A 51 7.15 -15.74 5.15
C LEU A 51 6.15 -16.84 4.79
N HIS A 52 6.08 -17.21 3.51
CA HIS A 52 5.21 -18.30 3.05
C HIS A 52 5.62 -19.65 3.63
N ASP A 53 6.92 -19.96 3.65
CA ASP A 53 7.47 -21.18 4.25
C ASP A 53 7.18 -21.23 5.78
N ALA A 54 7.10 -20.08 6.44
CA ALA A 54 6.72 -19.94 7.85
C ALA A 54 5.20 -19.96 8.11
N GLY A 55 4.38 -20.13 7.06
CA GLY A 55 2.92 -20.19 7.16
C GLY A 55 2.19 -18.85 7.03
N VAL A 56 2.91 -17.74 6.80
CA VAL A 56 2.33 -16.40 6.57
C VAL A 56 2.03 -16.21 5.08
N THR A 57 1.13 -17.04 4.56
CA THR A 57 0.86 -17.17 3.11
C THR A 57 0.16 -15.97 2.48
N ALA A 58 -0.52 -15.14 3.28
CA ALA A 58 -1.18 -13.92 2.81
C ALA A 58 -0.21 -12.73 2.60
N SER A 59 1.09 -12.91 2.87
CA SER A 59 2.08 -11.86 2.61
C SER A 59 2.27 -11.63 1.10
N ALA A 60 2.29 -10.37 0.70
CA ALA A 60 2.36 -9.95 -0.70
C ALA A 60 3.19 -8.68 -0.87
N GLN A 61 3.87 -8.56 -2.01
CA GLN A 61 4.39 -7.29 -2.48
C GLN A 61 3.22 -6.49 -3.08
N ILE A 62 2.90 -5.33 -2.49
CA ILE A 62 1.79 -4.48 -2.94
C ILE A 62 2.24 -3.16 -3.58
N GLY A 63 3.56 -2.98 -3.77
CA GLY A 63 4.11 -1.76 -4.37
C GLY A 63 5.63 -1.70 -4.28
N SER A 64 6.16 -0.49 -4.47
CA SER A 64 7.60 -0.16 -4.43
C SER A 64 7.81 1.23 -3.83
N VAL A 65 9.00 1.48 -3.29
CA VAL A 65 9.43 2.82 -2.85
C VAL A 65 10.30 3.45 -3.93
N SER A 66 10.01 4.69 -4.29
CA SER A 66 10.81 5.48 -5.23
C SER A 66 11.29 6.77 -4.57
N ASN A 67 12.14 7.51 -5.29
CA ASN A 67 12.34 8.92 -4.97
C ASN A 67 11.00 9.66 -5.03
N PHE A 68 10.86 10.67 -4.18
CA PHE A 68 9.68 11.53 -4.18
C PHE A 68 9.55 12.26 -5.53
N SER A 69 8.33 12.34 -6.05
CA SER A 69 7.99 13.12 -7.24
C SER A 69 6.98 14.22 -6.90
N GLU A 70 5.69 13.91 -7.00
CA GLU A 70 4.58 14.84 -6.80
C GLU A 70 3.70 14.47 -5.60
N SER A 71 3.63 13.18 -5.27
CA SER A 71 2.80 12.63 -4.20
C SER A 71 3.55 11.56 -3.42
N LYS A 72 3.15 11.33 -2.16
CA LYS A 72 3.80 10.34 -1.27
C LYS A 72 3.25 8.93 -1.49
N LEU A 73 1.98 8.80 -1.86
CA LEU A 73 1.31 7.54 -2.17
C LEU A 73 0.72 7.62 -3.57
N CYS A 74 1.20 6.80 -4.48
CA CYS A 74 0.69 6.75 -5.85
C CYS A 74 -0.02 5.42 -6.06
N PHE A 75 -1.32 5.46 -6.33
CA PHE A 75 -2.14 4.28 -6.63
C PHE A 75 -2.35 4.19 -8.13
N SER A 76 -1.80 3.14 -8.74
CA SER A 76 -1.84 2.89 -10.19
C SER A 76 -2.56 1.59 -10.54
#